data_AF-A0A7V3FZJ6-F1
#
_entry.id   AF-A0A7V3FZJ6-F1
#
_cell.length_a   1.000
_cell.length_b   1.000
_cell.length_c   1.000
_cell.angle_alpha   90.00
_cell.angle_beta   90.00
_cell.angle_gamma   90.00
#
_symmetry.space_group_name_H-M   'P 1'
#
loop_
_entity.id
_entity.type
_entity.pdbx_description
1 polymer ?
#
loop_
_entity_poly.entity_id
_entity_poly.type
_entity_poly.pdbx_seq_one_letter_code
_entity_poly.pdbx_strand_id
1 'polypeptide(L)'
;MSQTTHTPVVREPLREAPQASPSASPASAAPKRWRRAFWGWLVASLVLSGLTALLGVHLFFFSERSVPPPPGRKIAVPFADNPAVLAPFSQWVVQEDGRNKPFDTFCRETVRTVTGREKFEGNNPIAVVLSWLLLYEKDREKAQDIARKTGCDWEEYPFILCDFHELREILYRDRRGSGAELTEEELHGKYVEPSTVRNSLNFKKIIRESAAKTEKDSRATLTKLELKAREVKKRLAFYDRIRAGGQEGRERVHAPGEFGVVALDRHGKTWFSLRSVREYRQNAQLWDEMLRARRIANHHDYAGKGFQPIPSQAIAQVDQSFQSLQTAYRSGDAETFSSAAGNFFAIIGRISETFSAYPGTQTTGLELWYNSANPFRKAWIVSLLAALLF
;
A
#
# COMPACT_ATOMS: atom_id res chain seq x y z
N MET A 1 1.44 -33.87 40.42
CA MET A 1 2.14 -33.17 41.52
C MET A 1 3.46 -32.65 40.95
N SER A 2 3.46 -31.44 40.40
CA SER A 2 4.66 -30.84 39.80
C SER A 2 5.04 -29.63 40.64
N GLN A 3 6.18 -29.74 41.30
CA GLN A 3 6.75 -28.71 42.17
C GLN A 3 7.27 -27.55 41.31
N THR A 4 6.65 -26.39 41.45
CA THR A 4 7.15 -25.11 40.95
C THR A 4 8.19 -24.57 41.93
N THR A 5 9.46 -24.64 41.54
CA THR A 5 10.58 -24.02 42.24
C THR A 5 10.52 -22.50 42.04
N HIS A 6 10.06 -21.79 43.07
CA HIS A 6 10.18 -20.34 43.18
C HIS A 6 11.64 -19.97 43.44
N THR A 7 12.27 -19.26 42.51
CA THR A 7 13.58 -18.63 42.74
C THR A 7 13.35 -17.29 43.45
N PRO A 8 13.94 -17.06 44.64
CA PRO A 8 13.79 -15.80 45.35
C PRO A 8 14.61 -14.70 44.66
N VAL A 9 13.95 -13.58 44.37
CA VAL A 9 14.59 -12.33 43.93
C VAL A 9 15.36 -11.75 45.12
N VAL A 10 16.68 -11.90 45.09
CA VAL A 10 17.61 -11.24 46.02
C VAL A 10 17.57 -9.74 45.73
N ARG A 11 16.94 -8.97 46.62
CA ARG A 11 17.08 -7.51 46.65
C ARG A 11 18.44 -7.17 47.24
N GLU A 12 19.34 -6.71 46.38
CA GLU A 12 20.62 -6.14 46.78
C GLU A 12 20.36 -4.82 47.53
N PRO A 13 20.88 -4.64 48.76
CA PRO A 13 20.71 -3.40 49.50
C PRO A 13 21.50 -2.28 48.82
N LEU A 14 20.81 -1.18 48.47
CA LEU A 14 21.43 0.07 48.05
C LEU A 14 22.46 0.49 49.11
N ARG A 15 23.75 0.38 48.79
CA ARG A 15 24.83 1.05 49.52
C ARG A 15 24.66 2.55 49.33
N GLU A 16 24.27 3.25 50.39
CA GLU A 16 24.43 4.70 50.49
C GLU A 16 25.91 5.04 50.31
N ALA A 17 26.20 5.75 49.22
CA ALA A 17 27.51 6.32 48.99
C ALA A 17 27.76 7.45 50.02
N PRO A 18 28.98 7.56 50.58
CA PRO A 18 29.31 8.61 51.52
C PRO A 18 29.12 9.98 50.87
N GLN A 19 28.38 10.85 51.56
CA GLN A 19 28.27 12.27 51.24
C GLN A 19 29.67 12.91 51.27
N ALA A 20 30.27 13.06 50.11
CA ALA A 20 31.48 13.83 49.93
C ALA A 20 31.12 15.32 50.05
N SER A 21 31.73 15.98 51.03
CA SER A 21 31.66 17.43 51.25
C SER A 21 31.97 18.20 49.96
N PRO A 22 31.30 19.34 49.70
CA PRO A 22 31.55 20.16 48.53
C PRO A 22 32.93 20.83 48.66
N SER A 23 33.96 20.20 48.10
CA SER A 23 35.23 20.86 47.87
C SER A 23 35.03 21.89 46.76
N ALA A 24 35.08 23.16 47.14
CA ALA A 24 35.08 24.29 46.22
C ALA A 24 36.30 24.17 45.29
N SER A 25 36.07 23.57 44.12
CA SER A 25 37.07 23.52 43.06
C SER A 25 37.23 24.93 42.49
N PRO A 26 38.47 25.46 42.41
CA PRO A 26 38.70 26.77 41.83
C PRO A 26 38.22 26.75 40.38
N ALA A 27 37.44 27.76 39.99
CA ALA A 27 36.94 27.97 38.65
C ALA A 27 38.11 27.92 37.65
N SER A 28 38.33 26.74 37.04
CA SER A 28 39.36 26.57 36.04
C SER A 28 38.91 27.34 34.80
N ALA A 29 39.64 28.40 34.48
CA ALA A 29 39.38 29.21 33.30
C ALA A 29 39.40 28.29 32.08
N ALA A 30 38.22 28.12 31.45
CA ALA A 30 38.06 27.23 30.31
C ALA A 30 39.13 27.55 29.25
N PRO A 31 39.87 26.54 28.75
CA PRO A 31 41.02 26.78 27.88
C PRO A 31 40.57 27.47 26.58
N LYS A 32 41.19 28.61 26.25
CA LYS A 32 40.95 29.42 25.04
C LYS A 32 40.94 28.60 23.72
N ARG A 33 41.52 27.39 23.71
CA ARG A 33 41.48 26.44 22.58
C ARG A 33 40.06 26.01 22.20
N TRP A 34 39.13 25.89 23.14
CA TRP A 34 37.80 25.37 22.86
C TRP A 34 36.95 26.33 22.02
N ARG A 35 37.14 27.65 22.19
CA ARG A 35 36.45 28.66 21.37
C ARG A 35 36.82 28.57 19.88
N ARG A 36 38.10 28.34 19.54
CA ARG A 36 38.53 28.22 18.13
C ARG A 36 37.98 26.95 17.48
N ALA A 37 37.98 25.84 18.22
CA ALA A 37 37.37 24.61 17.75
C ALA A 37 35.87 24.81 17.49
N PHE A 38 35.14 25.40 18.44
CA PHE A 38 33.71 25.69 18.31
C PHE A 38 33.37 26.46 17.02
N TRP A 39 34.05 27.56 16.75
CA TRP A 39 33.82 28.33 15.51
C TRP A 39 34.16 27.54 14.24
N GLY A 40 35.22 26.72 14.28
CA GLY A 40 35.55 25.83 13.17
C GLY A 40 34.44 24.81 12.89
N TRP A 41 33.89 24.19 13.93
CA TRP A 41 32.75 23.28 13.82
C TRP A 41 31.48 23.98 13.32
N LEU A 42 31.21 25.21 13.78
CA LEU A 42 30.08 26.00 13.32
C LEU A 42 30.17 26.31 11.83
N VAL A 43 31.32 26.81 11.36
CA VAL A 43 31.54 27.11 9.93
C VAL A 43 31.43 25.85 9.09
N ALA A 44 32.03 24.73 9.53
CA ALA A 44 31.93 23.46 8.83
C ALA A 44 30.46 22.98 8.72
N SER A 45 29.67 23.13 9.78
CA SER A 45 28.25 22.78 9.80
C SER A 45 27.42 23.65 8.86
N LEU A 46 27.67 24.96 8.83
CA LEU A 46 27.01 25.89 7.89
C LEU A 46 27.35 25.57 6.44
N VAL A 47 28.61 25.26 6.13
CA VAL A 47 29.03 24.85 4.77
C VAL A 47 28.35 23.55 4.36
N LEU A 48 28.33 22.55 5.24
CA LEU A 48 27.70 21.26 4.94
C LEU A 48 26.18 21.42 4.72
N SER A 49 25.53 22.26 5.53
CA SER A 49 24.10 22.58 5.38
C SER A 49 23.83 23.31 4.06
N GLY A 50 24.67 24.27 3.69
CA GLY A 50 24.60 24.98 2.41
C GLY A 50 24.78 24.05 1.20
N LEU A 51 25.77 23.14 1.26
CA LEU A 51 25.99 22.13 0.21
C LEU A 51 24.81 21.16 0.09
N THR A 52 24.22 20.76 1.22
CA THR A 52 23.04 19.89 1.25
C THR A 52 21.83 20.59 0.63
N ALA A 53 21.62 21.88 0.93
CA ALA A 53 20.56 22.68 0.34
C ALA A 53 20.75 22.87 -1.17
N LEU A 54 21.98 23.19 -1.61
CA LEU A 54 22.32 23.31 -3.03
C LEU A 54 22.13 21.99 -3.78
N LEU A 55 22.52 20.86 -3.19
CA LEU A 55 22.25 19.54 -3.75
C LEU A 55 20.75 19.26 -3.84
N GLY A 56 19.98 19.61 -2.82
CA GLY A 56 18.52 19.49 -2.83
C GLY A 56 17.86 20.32 -3.94
N VAL A 57 18.29 21.57 -4.12
CA VAL A 57 17.87 22.46 -5.21
C VAL A 57 18.28 21.85 -6.56
N HIS A 58 19.51 21.39 -6.70
CA HIS A 58 20.00 20.78 -7.93
C HIS A 58 19.17 19.53 -8.28
N LEU A 59 18.98 18.59 -7.35
CA LEU A 59 18.17 17.40 -7.59
C LEU A 59 16.70 17.75 -7.91
N PHE A 60 16.15 18.80 -7.31
CA PHE A 60 14.78 19.23 -7.58
C PHE A 60 14.60 19.89 -8.96
N PHE A 61 15.53 20.74 -9.38
CA PHE A 61 15.43 21.47 -10.65
C PHE A 61 15.94 20.69 -11.85
N PHE A 62 16.88 19.76 -11.64
CA PHE A 62 17.53 18.98 -12.68
C PHE A 62 17.06 17.51 -12.71
N SER A 63 16.09 17.10 -11.88
CA SER A 63 15.40 15.83 -12.13
C SER A 63 14.76 15.88 -13.51
N GLU A 64 14.95 14.84 -14.33
CA GLU A 64 14.37 14.73 -15.67
C GLU A 64 12.90 15.16 -15.63
N ARG A 65 12.59 16.27 -16.30
CA ARG A 65 11.24 16.83 -16.32
C ARG A 65 10.38 15.91 -17.17
N SER A 66 9.59 15.07 -16.50
CA SER A 66 8.55 14.31 -17.19
C SER A 66 7.61 15.27 -17.91
N VAL A 67 7.27 14.97 -19.16
CA VAL A 67 6.28 15.75 -19.93
C VAL A 67 4.95 15.69 -19.16
N PRO A 68 4.35 16.84 -18.82
CA PRO A 68 3.05 16.84 -18.15
C PRO A 68 1.98 16.25 -19.08
N PRO A 69 0.95 15.60 -18.53
CA PRO A 69 -0.16 15.12 -19.34
C PRO A 69 -0.82 16.28 -20.10
N PRO A 70 -1.42 16.04 -21.28
CA PRO A 70 -2.13 17.05 -22.05
C PRO A 70 -3.15 17.80 -21.18
N PRO A 71 -3.27 19.14 -21.34
CA PRO A 71 -4.23 19.92 -20.59
C PRO A 71 -5.64 19.38 -20.85
N GLY A 72 -6.41 19.18 -19.78
CA GLY A 72 -7.77 18.64 -19.86
C GLY A 72 -7.87 17.11 -19.77
N ARG A 73 -6.76 16.36 -19.91
CA ARG A 73 -6.78 14.93 -19.62
C ARG A 73 -6.80 14.71 -18.11
N LYS A 74 -7.96 14.33 -17.60
CA LYS A 74 -8.16 13.88 -16.22
C LYS A 74 -9.10 12.68 -16.22
N ILE A 75 -8.81 11.68 -15.40
CA ILE A 75 -9.73 10.57 -15.22
C ILE A 75 -10.93 11.02 -14.36
N ALA A 76 -12.15 10.76 -14.85
CA ALA A 76 -13.35 10.98 -14.06
C ALA A 76 -13.50 9.84 -13.06
N VAL A 77 -13.27 10.12 -11.78
CA VAL A 77 -13.40 9.13 -10.69
C VAL A 77 -14.73 9.35 -9.97
N PRO A 78 -15.67 8.38 -10.01
CA PRO A 78 -16.96 8.56 -9.36
C PRO A 78 -16.83 8.89 -7.87
N PHE A 79 -17.61 9.87 -7.42
CA PHE A 79 -17.66 10.38 -6.04
C PHE A 79 -16.37 11.00 -5.50
N ALA A 80 -15.34 11.23 -6.32
CA ALA A 80 -14.07 11.82 -5.86
C ALA A 80 -14.23 13.19 -5.17
N ASP A 81 -15.21 13.98 -5.63
CA ASP A 81 -15.54 15.29 -5.08
C ASP A 81 -16.61 15.26 -3.97
N ASN A 82 -17.08 14.07 -3.57
CA ASN A 82 -18.09 13.91 -2.53
C ASN A 82 -17.51 13.25 -1.26
N PRO A 83 -16.87 14.03 -0.36
CA PRO A 83 -16.22 13.48 0.83
C PRO A 83 -17.22 12.85 1.82
N ALA A 84 -18.48 13.29 1.85
CA ALA A 84 -19.50 12.76 2.75
C ALA A 84 -19.81 11.30 2.44
N VAL A 85 -19.95 10.96 1.15
CA VAL A 85 -20.17 9.59 0.68
C VAL A 85 -18.98 8.68 0.97
N LEU A 86 -17.75 9.22 0.93
CA LEU A 86 -16.52 8.47 1.14
C LEU A 86 -16.13 8.33 2.63
N ALA A 87 -16.67 9.18 3.51
CA ALA A 87 -16.27 9.21 4.92
C ALA A 87 -16.38 7.86 5.64
N PRO A 88 -17.46 7.05 5.46
CA PRO A 88 -17.55 5.73 6.09
C PRO A 88 -16.41 4.78 5.71
N PHE A 89 -15.92 4.86 4.45
CA PHE A 89 -14.82 4.02 3.98
C PHE A 89 -13.50 4.35 4.67
N SER A 90 -13.29 5.58 5.15
CA SER A 90 -12.03 5.94 5.81
C SER A 90 -11.79 5.16 7.11
N GLN A 91 -12.87 4.76 7.79
CA GLN A 91 -12.84 4.03 9.05
C GLN A 91 -12.94 2.51 8.88
N TRP A 92 -13.25 2.04 7.67
CA TRP A 92 -13.31 0.61 7.38
C TRP A 92 -11.95 -0.02 7.63
N VAL A 93 -11.91 -1.09 8.46
CA VAL A 93 -10.66 -1.78 8.75
C VAL A 93 -10.44 -2.87 7.73
N VAL A 94 -9.22 -2.94 7.20
CA VAL A 94 -8.76 -4.00 6.30
C VAL A 94 -7.47 -4.59 6.83
N GLN A 95 -7.19 -5.84 6.48
CA GLN A 95 -5.94 -6.50 6.83
C GLN A 95 -5.01 -6.51 5.62
N GLU A 96 -3.81 -5.98 5.80
CA GLU A 96 -2.73 -6.04 4.80
C GLU A 96 -1.47 -6.62 5.44
N ASP A 97 -0.95 -7.69 4.83
CA ASP A 97 0.21 -8.43 5.30
C ASP A 97 0.12 -8.80 6.81
N GLY A 98 -1.08 -9.23 7.24
CA GLY A 98 -1.40 -9.58 8.64
C GLY A 98 -1.61 -8.39 9.58
N ARG A 99 -1.37 -7.15 9.15
CA ARG A 99 -1.63 -5.94 9.94
C ARG A 99 -3.00 -5.36 9.60
N ASN A 100 -3.82 -5.14 10.62
CA ASN A 100 -5.08 -4.40 10.47
C ASN A 100 -4.78 -2.89 10.41
N LYS A 101 -5.36 -2.19 9.43
CA LYS A 101 -5.20 -0.74 9.24
C LYS A 101 -6.50 -0.11 8.69
N PRO A 102 -6.73 1.20 8.90
CA PRO A 102 -7.79 1.93 8.23
C PRO A 102 -7.64 1.82 6.71
N PHE A 103 -8.76 1.69 6.01
CA PHE A 103 -8.81 1.59 4.56
C PHE A 103 -8.30 2.86 3.88
N ASP A 104 -8.43 4.04 4.51
CA ASP A 104 -7.79 5.28 4.01
C ASP A 104 -6.25 5.14 3.91
N THR A 105 -5.62 4.60 4.96
CA THR A 105 -4.17 4.33 4.99
C THR A 105 -3.78 3.37 3.86
N PHE A 106 -4.51 2.26 3.75
CA PHE A 106 -4.32 1.28 2.68
C PHE A 106 -4.46 1.93 1.30
N CYS A 107 -5.48 2.76 1.08
CA CYS A 107 -5.70 3.42 -0.20
C CYS A 107 -4.56 4.38 -0.57
N ARG A 108 -4.09 5.20 0.38
CA ARG A 108 -2.94 6.10 0.18
C ARG A 108 -1.67 5.36 -0.19
N GLU A 109 -1.37 4.27 0.52
CA GLU A 109 -0.22 3.41 0.25
C GLU A 109 -0.36 2.72 -1.12
N THR A 110 -1.57 2.27 -1.45
CA THR A 110 -1.86 1.60 -2.71
C THR A 110 -1.66 2.54 -3.90
N VAL A 111 -2.30 3.72 -3.86
CA VAL A 111 -2.18 4.72 -4.93
C VAL A 111 -0.73 5.20 -5.06
N ARG A 112 -0.01 5.37 -3.94
CA ARG A 112 1.43 5.71 -3.95
C ARG A 112 2.27 4.62 -4.60
N THR A 113 2.01 3.36 -4.30
CA THR A 113 2.76 2.23 -4.86
C THR A 113 2.60 2.15 -6.37
N VAL A 114 1.36 2.32 -6.86
CA VAL A 114 1.03 2.20 -8.29
C VAL A 114 1.43 3.45 -9.10
N THR A 115 1.18 4.65 -8.56
CA THR A 115 1.32 5.93 -9.29
C THR A 115 2.54 6.76 -8.87
N GLY A 116 3.26 6.34 -7.83
CA GLY A 116 4.32 7.13 -7.19
C GLY A 116 3.82 8.34 -6.40
N ARG A 117 2.51 8.54 -6.26
CA ARG A 117 1.90 9.67 -5.55
C ARG A 117 0.77 9.19 -4.66
N GLU A 118 0.60 9.84 -3.51
CA GLU A 118 -0.48 9.49 -2.58
C GLU A 118 -1.88 9.84 -3.11
N LYS A 119 -1.95 10.89 -3.95
CA LYS A 119 -3.15 11.27 -4.69
C LYS A 119 -2.83 11.24 -6.17
N PHE A 120 -3.72 10.67 -6.97
CA PHE A 120 -3.61 10.67 -8.41
C PHE A 120 -4.47 11.78 -9.02
N GLU A 121 -3.84 12.72 -9.71
CA GLU A 121 -4.52 13.89 -10.35
C GLU A 121 -5.38 14.75 -9.40
N GLY A 122 -5.06 14.71 -8.10
CA GLY A 122 -5.80 15.43 -7.05
C GLY A 122 -6.98 14.65 -6.48
N ASN A 123 -7.37 13.52 -7.08
CA ASN A 123 -8.47 12.69 -6.61
C ASN A 123 -8.21 12.12 -5.20
N ASN A 124 -9.29 11.92 -4.45
CA ASN A 124 -9.25 11.23 -3.18
C ASN A 124 -8.76 9.77 -3.38
N PRO A 125 -7.73 9.30 -2.64
CA PRO A 125 -7.20 7.95 -2.81
C PRO A 125 -8.24 6.85 -2.55
N ILE A 126 -9.19 7.08 -1.64
CA ILE A 126 -10.31 6.16 -1.39
C ILE A 126 -11.16 6.02 -2.65
N ALA A 127 -11.54 7.15 -3.28
CA ALA A 127 -12.33 7.13 -4.50
C ALA A 127 -11.61 6.38 -5.65
N VAL A 128 -10.30 6.60 -5.78
CA VAL A 128 -9.47 5.92 -6.78
C VAL A 128 -9.49 4.40 -6.55
N VAL A 129 -9.18 3.93 -5.35
CA VAL A 129 -9.15 2.49 -5.06
C VAL A 129 -10.53 1.84 -5.12
N LEU A 130 -11.58 2.54 -4.67
CA LEU A 130 -12.96 2.08 -4.83
C LEU A 130 -13.34 1.96 -6.30
N SER A 131 -12.93 2.90 -7.16
CA SER A 131 -13.19 2.79 -8.60
C SER A 131 -12.48 1.58 -9.21
N TRP A 132 -11.28 1.22 -8.74
CA TRP A 132 -10.61 -0.01 -9.16
C TRP A 132 -11.39 -1.26 -8.72
N LEU A 133 -11.84 -1.30 -7.47
CA LEU A 133 -12.56 -2.45 -6.88
C LEU A 133 -13.98 -2.63 -7.47
N LEU A 134 -14.72 -1.54 -7.61
CA LEU A 134 -16.16 -1.57 -7.87
C LEU A 134 -16.49 -1.53 -9.37
N LEU A 135 -15.60 -1.00 -10.19
CA LEU A 135 -15.71 -1.04 -11.65
C LEU A 135 -15.07 -2.29 -12.26
N TYR A 136 -14.34 -3.10 -11.47
CA TYR A 136 -13.76 -4.34 -11.96
C TYR A 136 -14.83 -5.29 -12.48
N GLU A 137 -14.58 -5.81 -13.67
CA GLU A 137 -15.37 -6.83 -14.33
C GLU A 137 -14.41 -7.77 -15.06
N LYS A 138 -14.64 -9.08 -14.91
CA LYS A 138 -13.74 -10.09 -15.50
C LYS A 138 -13.97 -10.20 -17.01
N ASP A 139 -15.21 -10.01 -17.43
CA ASP A 139 -15.58 -9.97 -18.83
C ASP A 139 -15.18 -8.65 -19.47
N ARG A 140 -14.42 -8.71 -20.57
CA ARG A 140 -13.84 -7.52 -21.20
C ARG A 140 -14.90 -6.61 -21.82
N GLU A 141 -15.93 -7.17 -22.44
CA GLU A 141 -16.97 -6.38 -23.10
C GLU A 141 -17.81 -5.62 -22.06
N LYS A 142 -18.17 -6.29 -20.97
CA LYS A 142 -18.85 -5.65 -19.84
C LYS A 142 -17.98 -4.61 -19.14
N ALA A 143 -16.68 -4.87 -18.98
CA ALA A 143 -15.74 -3.88 -18.43
C ALA A 143 -15.71 -2.59 -19.28
N GLN A 144 -15.66 -2.74 -20.61
CA GLN A 144 -15.72 -1.61 -21.54
C GLN A 144 -17.08 -0.88 -21.46
N ASP A 145 -18.18 -1.61 -21.33
CA ASP A 145 -19.50 -1.00 -21.17
C ASP A 145 -19.61 -0.17 -19.87
N ILE A 146 -19.11 -0.71 -18.76
CA ILE A 146 -19.03 -0.01 -17.47
C ILE A 146 -18.14 1.23 -17.59
N ALA A 147 -16.97 1.12 -18.22
CA ALA A 147 -16.06 2.24 -18.43
C ALA A 147 -16.73 3.37 -19.23
N ARG A 148 -17.44 3.05 -20.31
CA ARG A 148 -18.22 4.03 -21.10
C ARG A 148 -19.32 4.69 -20.28
N LYS A 149 -20.11 3.90 -19.53
CA LYS A 149 -21.22 4.41 -18.72
C LYS A 149 -20.78 5.33 -17.59
N THR A 150 -19.64 5.03 -16.98
CA THR A 150 -19.11 5.77 -15.83
C THR A 150 -18.13 6.87 -16.21
N GLY A 151 -17.64 6.88 -17.46
CA GLY A 151 -16.56 7.77 -17.90
C GLY A 151 -15.19 7.44 -17.26
N CYS A 152 -15.04 6.23 -16.71
CA CYS A 152 -13.88 5.84 -15.90
C CYS A 152 -13.24 4.58 -16.48
N ASP A 153 -12.32 4.74 -17.43
CA ASP A 153 -11.60 3.63 -18.06
C ASP A 153 -10.17 3.51 -17.53
N TRP A 154 -9.98 2.73 -16.46
CA TRP A 154 -8.64 2.49 -15.92
C TRP A 154 -7.77 1.62 -16.83
N GLU A 155 -8.33 0.86 -17.77
CA GLU A 155 -7.54 -0.03 -18.61
C GLU A 155 -6.78 0.72 -19.70
N GLU A 156 -7.39 1.77 -20.24
CA GLU A 156 -6.83 2.63 -21.28
C GLU A 156 -6.36 4.00 -20.76
N TYR A 157 -6.39 4.24 -19.45
CA TYR A 157 -5.86 5.46 -18.85
C TYR A 157 -4.43 5.28 -18.33
N PRO A 158 -3.49 6.20 -18.61
CA PRO A 158 -2.12 6.06 -18.14
C PRO A 158 -1.99 6.50 -16.67
N PHE A 159 -1.82 5.53 -15.76
CA PHE A 159 -1.56 5.80 -14.33
C PHE A 159 -0.49 4.90 -13.68
N ILE A 160 -0.06 3.82 -14.35
CA ILE A 160 1.02 2.98 -13.82
C ILE A 160 2.34 3.73 -13.97
N LEU A 161 3.06 3.96 -12.87
CA LEU A 161 4.33 4.68 -12.90
C LEU A 161 5.39 3.92 -13.72
N CYS A 162 5.83 4.55 -14.81
CA CYS A 162 6.92 4.12 -15.67
C CYS A 162 7.69 5.38 -16.12
N ASP A 163 8.71 5.73 -15.34
CA ASP A 163 9.55 6.92 -15.52
C ASP A 163 10.81 6.66 -16.37
N PHE A 164 10.94 5.47 -16.97
CA PHE A 164 12.12 5.08 -17.72
C PHE A 164 11.82 5.10 -19.23
N HIS A 165 12.36 6.11 -19.93
CA HIS A 165 12.03 6.41 -21.33
C HIS A 165 12.24 5.23 -22.29
N GLU A 166 13.36 4.51 -22.19
CA GLU A 166 13.63 3.33 -23.05
C GLU A 166 12.55 2.24 -22.89
N LEU A 167 12.07 2.02 -21.67
CA LEU A 167 11.00 1.04 -21.44
C LEU A 167 9.67 1.52 -22.01
N ARG A 168 9.36 2.82 -21.88
CA ARG A 168 8.15 3.39 -22.48
C ARG A 168 8.16 3.28 -23.99
N GLU A 169 9.29 3.59 -24.62
CA GLU A 169 9.47 3.44 -26.06
C GLU A 169 9.17 2.00 -26.51
N ILE A 170 9.72 1.00 -25.81
CA ILE A 170 9.45 -0.42 -26.10
C ILE A 170 7.95 -0.72 -25.97
N LEU A 171 7.31 -0.25 -24.92
CA LEU A 171 5.88 -0.47 -24.65
C LEU A 171 4.98 0.14 -25.75
N TYR A 172 5.24 1.39 -26.15
CA TYR A 172 4.41 2.06 -27.14
C TYR A 172 4.74 1.63 -28.58
N ARG A 173 5.99 1.27 -28.90
CA ARG A 173 6.32 0.63 -30.20
C ARG A 173 5.63 -0.72 -30.37
N ASP A 174 5.50 -1.51 -29.30
CA ASP A 174 4.72 -2.75 -29.35
C ASP A 174 3.23 -2.48 -29.61
N ARG A 175 2.68 -1.39 -29.06
CA ARG A 175 1.27 -1.01 -29.23
C ARG A 175 0.98 -0.40 -30.61
N ARG A 176 1.87 0.46 -31.11
CA ARG A 176 1.68 1.25 -32.34
C ARG A 176 2.32 0.63 -33.58
N GLY A 177 3.28 -0.27 -33.41
CA GLY A 177 4.14 -0.81 -34.46
C GLY A 177 5.57 -0.27 -34.37
N SER A 178 6.56 -1.08 -34.78
CA SER A 178 7.99 -0.79 -34.60
C SER A 178 8.46 0.49 -35.32
N GLY A 179 7.80 0.88 -36.41
CA GLY A 179 8.12 2.09 -37.19
C GLY A 179 7.21 3.29 -36.92
N ALA A 180 6.28 3.20 -35.96
CA ALA A 180 5.38 4.31 -35.66
C ALA A 180 6.14 5.47 -34.98
N GLU A 181 5.82 6.71 -35.38
CA GLU A 181 6.26 7.90 -34.66
C GLU A 181 5.56 7.94 -33.30
N LEU A 182 6.34 8.09 -32.23
CA LEU A 182 5.83 8.21 -30.88
C LEU A 182 5.71 9.67 -30.49
N THR A 183 4.64 10.01 -29.77
CA THR A 183 4.47 11.36 -29.22
C THR A 183 5.48 11.63 -28.10
N GLU A 184 5.77 12.91 -27.85
CA GLU A 184 6.60 13.36 -26.72
C GLU A 184 6.11 12.79 -25.38
N GLU A 185 4.79 12.68 -25.20
CA GLU A 185 4.23 12.07 -23.99
C GLU A 185 4.46 10.55 -23.92
N GLU A 186 4.33 9.82 -25.04
CA GLU A 186 4.61 8.39 -25.07
C GLU A 186 6.08 8.12 -24.70
N LEU A 187 7.02 8.94 -25.18
CA LEU A 187 8.46 8.83 -24.89
C LEU A 187 8.84 9.32 -23.48
N HIS A 188 8.37 10.50 -23.10
CA HIS A 188 8.86 11.26 -21.93
C HIS A 188 7.81 11.51 -20.84
N GLY A 189 6.62 10.91 -20.98
CA GLY A 189 5.59 10.91 -19.96
C GLY A 189 5.97 10.06 -18.74
N LYS A 190 5.19 10.18 -17.67
CA LYS A 190 5.43 9.48 -16.39
C LYS A 190 4.66 8.17 -16.24
N TYR A 191 3.55 8.04 -16.95
CA TYR A 191 2.57 6.98 -16.74
C TYR A 191 2.30 6.19 -18.02
N VAL A 192 2.00 4.90 -17.86
CA VAL A 192 1.59 4.00 -18.96
C VAL A 192 0.25 3.35 -18.60
N GLU A 193 -0.52 2.97 -19.62
CA GLU A 193 -1.79 2.28 -19.45
C GLU A 193 -1.56 0.81 -19.06
N PRO A 194 -2.40 0.22 -18.19
CA PRO A 194 -2.35 -1.20 -17.90
C PRO A 194 -2.47 -2.07 -19.15
N SER A 195 -3.32 -1.70 -20.11
CA SER A 195 -3.50 -2.44 -21.37
C SER A 195 -2.20 -2.50 -22.18
N THR A 196 -1.49 -1.37 -22.31
CA THR A 196 -0.19 -1.26 -22.99
C THR A 196 0.84 -2.21 -22.37
N VAL A 197 0.95 -2.22 -21.03
CA VAL A 197 1.90 -3.11 -20.32
C VAL A 197 1.52 -4.59 -20.47
N ARG A 198 0.22 -4.94 -20.40
CA ARG A 198 -0.24 -6.33 -20.54
C ARG A 198 -0.05 -6.88 -21.94
N ASN A 199 -0.16 -6.04 -22.96
CA ASN A 199 -0.14 -6.47 -24.36
C ASN A 199 1.26 -6.45 -25.00
N SER A 200 2.22 -5.75 -24.43
CA SER A 200 3.60 -5.70 -24.95
C SER A 200 4.30 -7.07 -24.89
N LEU A 201 4.72 -7.57 -26.06
CA LEU A 201 5.47 -8.82 -26.22
C LEU A 201 6.94 -8.66 -25.83
N ASN A 202 7.55 -7.54 -26.20
CA ASN A 202 8.94 -7.22 -25.85
C ASN A 202 9.10 -7.02 -24.35
N PHE A 203 8.14 -6.37 -23.68
CA PHE A 203 8.12 -6.29 -22.22
C PHE A 203 8.10 -7.69 -21.57
N LYS A 204 7.21 -8.57 -22.03
CA LYS A 204 7.13 -9.96 -21.53
C LYS A 204 8.44 -10.72 -21.75
N LYS A 205 9.12 -10.48 -22.88
CA LYS A 205 10.44 -11.05 -23.18
C LYS A 205 11.49 -10.59 -22.17
N ILE A 206 11.62 -9.29 -21.92
CA ILE A 206 12.55 -8.72 -20.91
C ILE A 206 12.30 -9.33 -19.53
N ILE A 207 11.04 -9.44 -19.12
CA ILE A 207 10.65 -10.05 -17.85
C ILE A 207 11.08 -11.53 -17.78
N ARG A 208 10.86 -12.31 -18.85
CA ARG A 208 11.25 -13.73 -18.90
C ARG A 208 12.76 -13.90 -18.85
N GLU A 209 13.50 -13.11 -19.62
CA GLU A 209 14.96 -13.15 -19.67
C GLU A 209 15.57 -12.76 -18.32
N SER A 210 15.09 -11.70 -17.68
CA SER A 210 15.54 -11.31 -16.34
C SER A 210 15.24 -12.36 -15.26
N ALA A 211 14.10 -13.06 -15.37
CA ALA A 211 13.75 -14.16 -14.48
C ALA A 211 14.68 -15.37 -14.68
N ALA A 212 14.94 -15.77 -15.93
CA ALA A 212 15.86 -16.85 -16.26
C ALA A 212 17.30 -16.57 -15.79
N LYS A 213 17.76 -15.31 -15.89
CA LYS A 213 19.05 -14.89 -15.32
C LYS A 213 19.09 -15.06 -13.80
N THR A 214 18.05 -14.61 -13.10
CA THR A 214 17.96 -14.70 -11.63
C THR A 214 17.83 -16.16 -11.15
N GLU A 215 17.19 -17.01 -11.92
CA GLU A 215 17.06 -18.45 -11.65
C GLU A 215 18.40 -19.18 -11.80
N LYS A 216 19.15 -18.85 -12.86
CA LYS A 216 20.50 -19.40 -13.07
C LYS A 216 21.50 -18.91 -12.01
N ASP A 217 21.41 -17.63 -11.64
CA ASP A 217 22.25 -17.03 -10.61
C ASP A 217 21.46 -15.96 -9.85
N SER A 218 21.18 -16.25 -8.57
CA SER A 218 20.48 -15.32 -7.67
C SER A 218 21.18 -13.97 -7.47
N ARG A 219 22.49 -13.88 -7.80
CA ARG A 219 23.31 -12.67 -7.71
C ARG A 219 23.57 -12.02 -9.08
N ALA A 220 22.97 -12.52 -10.15
CA ALA A 220 23.11 -11.94 -11.48
C ALA A 220 22.75 -10.46 -11.48
N THR A 221 23.65 -9.62 -11.99
CA THR A 221 23.38 -8.19 -12.18
C THR A 221 22.38 -8.01 -13.31
N LEU A 222 21.27 -7.34 -13.00
CA LEU A 222 20.25 -6.99 -13.99
C LEU A 222 20.55 -5.62 -14.58
N THR A 223 20.24 -5.45 -15.86
CA THR A 223 20.35 -4.15 -16.52
C THR A 223 19.35 -3.16 -15.92
N LYS A 224 19.59 -1.85 -16.09
CA LYS A 224 18.65 -0.82 -15.64
C LYS A 224 17.25 -1.01 -16.25
N LEU A 225 17.20 -1.38 -17.53
CA LEU A 225 15.96 -1.71 -18.25
C LEU A 225 15.23 -2.90 -17.60
N GLU A 226 15.93 -3.98 -17.28
CA GLU A 226 15.35 -5.16 -16.61
C GLU A 226 14.81 -4.82 -15.21
N LEU A 227 15.58 -4.05 -14.42
CA LEU A 227 15.16 -3.59 -13.09
C LEU A 227 13.88 -2.76 -13.17
N LYS A 228 13.84 -1.77 -14.08
CA LYS A 228 12.67 -0.92 -14.31
C LYS A 228 11.48 -1.71 -14.84
N ALA A 229 11.70 -2.68 -15.73
CA ALA A 229 10.64 -3.57 -16.20
C ALA A 229 10.04 -4.39 -15.05
N ARG A 230 10.86 -4.95 -14.15
CA ARG A 230 10.38 -5.68 -12.96
C ARG A 230 9.57 -4.78 -12.03
N GLU A 231 9.97 -3.52 -11.87
CA GLU A 231 9.26 -2.53 -11.07
C GLU A 231 7.86 -2.25 -11.64
N VAL A 232 7.75 -1.99 -12.95
CA VAL A 232 6.46 -1.80 -13.64
C VAL A 232 5.59 -3.05 -13.56
N LYS A 233 6.17 -4.25 -13.75
CA LYS A 233 5.44 -5.52 -13.59
C LYS A 233 4.86 -5.68 -12.18
N LYS A 234 5.64 -5.36 -11.14
CA LYS A 234 5.17 -5.42 -9.75
C LYS A 234 4.01 -4.47 -9.50
N ARG A 235 4.08 -3.23 -10.03
CA ARG A 235 2.99 -2.25 -9.92
C ARG A 235 1.72 -2.71 -10.62
N LEU A 236 1.85 -3.21 -11.85
CA LEU A 236 0.72 -3.74 -12.61
C LEU A 236 0.07 -4.94 -11.87
N ALA A 237 0.89 -5.89 -11.41
CA ALA A 237 0.39 -7.06 -10.67
C ALA A 237 -0.32 -6.64 -9.36
N PHE A 238 0.22 -5.63 -8.67
CA PHE A 238 -0.40 -5.10 -7.46
C PHE A 238 -1.75 -4.41 -7.77
N TYR A 239 -1.82 -3.58 -8.81
CA TYR A 239 -3.08 -3.01 -9.30
C TYR A 239 -4.10 -4.10 -9.67
N ASP A 240 -3.67 -5.12 -10.43
CA ASP A 240 -4.51 -6.25 -10.84
C ASP A 240 -5.06 -7.03 -9.65
N ARG A 241 -4.26 -7.21 -8.61
CA ARG A 241 -4.70 -7.85 -7.37
C ARG A 241 -5.74 -7.01 -6.65
N ILE A 242 -5.50 -5.70 -6.48
CA ILE A 242 -6.43 -4.83 -5.77
C ILE A 242 -7.77 -4.77 -6.50
N ARG A 243 -7.79 -4.48 -7.81
CA ARG A 243 -9.05 -4.40 -8.56
C ARG A 243 -9.83 -5.72 -8.56
N ALA A 244 -9.13 -6.87 -8.54
CA ALA A 244 -9.75 -8.18 -8.44
C ALA A 244 -10.31 -8.49 -7.04
N GLY A 245 -10.17 -7.59 -6.06
CA GLY A 245 -10.67 -7.75 -4.70
C GLY A 245 -9.71 -8.48 -3.76
N GLY A 246 -8.41 -8.51 -4.08
CA GLY A 246 -7.34 -9.08 -3.27
C GLY A 246 -6.71 -10.36 -3.86
N GLN A 247 -6.02 -11.12 -3.00
CA GLN A 247 -5.15 -12.24 -3.41
C GLN A 247 -5.93 -13.49 -3.84
N GLU A 248 -5.36 -14.26 -4.77
CA GLU A 248 -5.81 -15.62 -5.13
C GLU A 248 -5.65 -16.59 -3.96
N GLY A 249 -6.63 -17.46 -3.72
CA GLY A 249 -6.56 -18.47 -2.66
C GLY A 249 -5.38 -19.46 -2.78
N ARG A 250 -4.68 -19.47 -3.91
CA ARG A 250 -3.52 -20.34 -4.21
C ARG A 250 -2.15 -19.66 -4.07
N GLU A 251 -2.10 -18.33 -4.00
CA GLU A 251 -0.83 -17.63 -3.81
C GLU A 251 -0.31 -17.88 -2.39
N ARG A 252 1.03 -17.90 -2.21
CA ARG A 252 1.67 -18.14 -0.91
C ARG A 252 1.08 -17.21 0.16
N VAL A 253 0.93 -17.73 1.38
CA VAL A 253 0.20 -17.14 2.53
C VAL A 253 0.65 -15.72 2.95
N HIS A 254 1.68 -15.13 2.34
CA HIS A 254 2.21 -13.80 2.66
C HIS A 254 2.76 -13.06 1.43
N ALA A 255 2.04 -13.07 0.30
CA ALA A 255 2.47 -12.27 -0.83
C ALA A 255 2.24 -10.78 -0.49
N PRO A 256 3.25 -9.90 -0.59
CA PRO A 256 3.09 -8.48 -0.25
C PRO A 256 1.89 -7.87 -0.96
N GLY A 257 0.99 -7.23 -0.22
CA GLY A 257 -0.27 -6.72 -0.75
C GLY A 257 -1.43 -7.72 -0.65
N GLU A 258 -1.39 -8.62 0.33
CA GLU A 258 -2.57 -9.36 0.76
C GLU A 258 -3.62 -8.35 1.23
N PHE A 259 -4.88 -8.49 0.79
CA PHE A 259 -5.96 -7.57 1.13
C PHE A 259 -7.14 -8.38 1.66
N GLY A 260 -7.29 -8.41 2.98
CA GLY A 260 -8.36 -9.09 3.69
C GLY A 260 -9.43 -8.12 4.17
N VAL A 261 -10.71 -8.48 3.99
CA VAL A 261 -11.86 -7.63 4.36
C VAL A 261 -12.78 -8.26 5.41
N VAL A 262 -12.75 -9.59 5.54
CA VAL A 262 -13.70 -10.32 6.41
C VAL A 262 -12.99 -11.45 7.13
N ALA A 263 -13.28 -11.61 8.43
CA ALA A 263 -12.86 -12.79 9.17
C ALA A 263 -13.86 -13.93 8.93
N LEU A 264 -13.37 -15.06 8.39
CA LEU A 264 -14.19 -16.27 8.20
C LEU A 264 -13.58 -17.49 8.90
N ASP A 265 -12.40 -17.35 9.52
CA ASP A 265 -11.67 -18.42 10.19
C ASP A 265 -11.84 -18.26 11.70
N ARG A 266 -12.31 -19.32 12.37
CA ARG A 266 -12.54 -19.34 13.83
C ARG A 266 -11.26 -19.49 14.65
N HIS A 267 -10.17 -19.83 14.01
CA HIS A 267 -8.93 -20.21 14.68
C HIS A 267 -7.77 -19.31 14.24
N GLY A 268 -7.67 -19.04 12.94
CA GLY A 268 -6.66 -18.16 12.38
C GLY A 268 -6.99 -16.67 12.54
N LYS A 269 -5.95 -15.84 12.50
CA LYS A 269 -6.06 -14.36 12.51
C LYS A 269 -6.18 -13.76 11.10
N THR A 270 -5.99 -14.58 10.07
CA THR A 270 -5.93 -14.11 8.69
C THR A 270 -7.34 -13.92 8.11
N TRP A 271 -7.55 -12.75 7.54
CA TRP A 271 -8.78 -12.33 6.90
C TRP A 271 -8.83 -12.80 5.45
N PHE A 272 -10.03 -12.75 4.88
CA PHE A 272 -10.27 -13.20 3.52
C PHE A 272 -10.57 -12.02 2.61
N SER A 273 -10.01 -12.10 1.41
CA SER A 273 -10.22 -11.12 0.37
C SER A 273 -11.60 -11.30 -0.27
N LEU A 274 -12.13 -10.26 -0.91
CA LEU A 274 -13.38 -10.34 -1.69
C LEU A 274 -13.24 -11.33 -2.85
N ARG A 275 -12.02 -11.45 -3.40
CA ARG A 275 -11.71 -12.45 -4.42
C ARG A 275 -11.88 -13.87 -3.87
N SER A 276 -11.28 -14.18 -2.73
CA SER A 276 -11.37 -15.50 -2.11
C SER A 276 -12.82 -15.85 -1.76
N VAL A 277 -13.61 -14.89 -1.26
CA VAL A 277 -15.05 -15.09 -1.00
C VAL A 277 -15.78 -15.55 -2.27
N ARG A 278 -15.55 -14.90 -3.42
CA ARG A 278 -16.13 -15.33 -4.71
C ARG A 278 -15.65 -16.70 -5.16
N GLU A 279 -14.35 -16.97 -5.03
CA GLU A 279 -13.75 -18.25 -5.39
C GLU A 279 -14.32 -19.40 -4.55
N TYR A 280 -14.47 -19.23 -3.23
CA TYR A 280 -15.06 -20.23 -2.35
C TYR A 280 -16.55 -20.45 -2.60
N ARG A 281 -17.28 -19.39 -3.00
CA ARG A 281 -18.68 -19.52 -3.43
C ARG A 281 -18.81 -20.42 -4.67
N GLN A 282 -17.85 -20.36 -5.58
CA GLN A 282 -17.84 -21.15 -6.82
C GLN A 282 -17.27 -22.55 -6.62
N ASN A 283 -16.27 -22.70 -5.74
CA ASN A 283 -15.62 -23.97 -5.46
C ASN A 283 -15.29 -24.10 -3.97
N ALA A 284 -16.13 -24.86 -3.25
CA ALA A 284 -15.97 -25.10 -1.83
C ALA A 284 -14.68 -25.88 -1.47
N GLN A 285 -14.11 -26.67 -2.38
CA GLN A 285 -12.87 -27.43 -2.11
C GLN A 285 -11.67 -26.51 -1.85
N LEU A 286 -11.68 -25.32 -2.45
CA LEU A 286 -10.63 -24.32 -2.22
C LEU A 286 -10.57 -23.86 -0.77
N TRP A 287 -11.70 -23.86 -0.05
CA TRP A 287 -11.73 -23.60 1.40
C TRP A 287 -10.96 -24.66 2.17
N ASP A 288 -11.19 -25.94 1.84
CA ASP A 288 -10.54 -27.05 2.54
C ASP A 288 -9.05 -27.14 2.24
N GLU A 289 -8.65 -26.85 1.00
CA GLU A 289 -7.24 -26.73 0.61
C GLU A 289 -6.55 -25.60 1.39
N MET A 290 -7.17 -24.42 1.42
CA MET A 290 -6.63 -23.26 2.13
C MET A 290 -6.51 -23.51 3.64
N LEU A 291 -7.54 -24.05 4.30
CA LEU A 291 -7.47 -24.34 5.74
C LEU A 291 -6.41 -25.39 6.07
N ARG A 292 -6.23 -26.41 5.21
CA ARG A 292 -5.14 -27.38 5.36
C ARG A 292 -3.77 -26.70 5.25
N ALA A 293 -3.58 -25.84 4.26
CA ALA A 293 -2.34 -25.08 4.11
C ALA A 293 -2.06 -24.19 5.33
N ARG A 294 -3.07 -23.50 5.87
CA ARG A 294 -2.94 -22.67 7.08
C ARG A 294 -2.62 -23.47 8.33
N ARG A 295 -3.21 -24.65 8.51
CA ARG A 295 -2.89 -25.56 9.62
C ARG A 295 -1.42 -25.97 9.63
N ILE A 296 -0.84 -26.17 8.44
CA ILE A 296 0.58 -26.49 8.29
C ILE A 296 1.43 -25.26 8.60
N ALA A 297 1.08 -24.09 8.03
CA ALA A 297 1.85 -22.86 8.21
C ALA A 297 1.80 -22.31 9.64
N ASN A 298 0.66 -22.41 10.31
CA ASN A 298 0.37 -21.80 11.61
C ASN A 298 -0.10 -22.86 12.62
N HIS A 299 0.62 -23.97 12.76
CA HIS A 299 0.22 -25.11 13.59
C HIS A 299 -0.26 -24.73 15.00
N HIS A 300 0.38 -23.73 15.63
CA HIS A 300 0.01 -23.26 16.97
C HIS A 300 -1.43 -22.73 17.09
N ASP A 301 -1.95 -22.07 16.05
CA ASP A 301 -3.31 -21.52 16.04
C ASP A 301 -4.38 -22.64 15.91
N TYR A 302 -4.02 -23.78 15.32
CA TYR A 302 -4.95 -24.88 15.03
C TYR A 302 -4.73 -26.15 15.85
N ALA A 303 -3.68 -26.21 16.69
CA ALA A 303 -3.38 -27.37 17.51
C ALA A 303 -4.56 -27.73 18.43
N GLY A 304 -5.04 -28.98 18.35
CA GLY A 304 -6.20 -29.45 19.12
C GLY A 304 -7.55 -28.89 18.66
N LYS A 305 -7.61 -28.13 17.55
CA LYS A 305 -8.87 -27.58 17.00
C LYS A 305 -9.44 -28.49 15.90
N GLY A 306 -10.74 -28.78 15.98
CA GLY A 306 -11.48 -29.52 14.95
C GLY A 306 -11.48 -28.79 13.60
N PHE A 307 -11.67 -29.53 12.51
CA PHE A 307 -11.74 -28.95 11.18
C PHE A 307 -12.95 -28.02 11.06
N GLN A 308 -12.76 -26.82 10.51
CA GLN A 308 -13.85 -25.87 10.34
C GLN A 308 -14.53 -26.09 8.98
N PRO A 309 -15.84 -26.42 8.93
CA PRO A 309 -16.55 -26.52 7.67
C PRO A 309 -16.68 -25.15 6.99
N ILE A 310 -16.80 -25.16 5.66
CA ILE A 310 -16.98 -23.93 4.88
C ILE A 310 -18.21 -23.13 5.36
N PRO A 311 -18.06 -21.84 5.69
CA PRO A 311 -19.16 -21.00 6.14
C PRO A 311 -19.98 -20.47 4.96
N SER A 312 -20.63 -21.37 4.21
CA SER A 312 -21.29 -21.08 2.93
C SER A 312 -22.30 -19.92 2.99
N GLN A 313 -23.10 -19.85 4.05
CA GLN A 313 -24.08 -18.76 4.22
C GLN A 313 -23.40 -17.41 4.41
N ALA A 314 -22.33 -17.34 5.21
CA ALA A 314 -21.58 -16.10 5.43
C ALA A 314 -20.90 -15.65 4.13
N ILE A 315 -20.27 -16.58 3.41
CA ILE A 315 -19.66 -16.33 2.10
C ILE A 315 -20.69 -15.76 1.11
N ALA A 316 -21.87 -16.35 1.01
CA ALA A 316 -22.94 -15.89 0.13
C ALA A 316 -23.44 -14.48 0.51
N GLN A 317 -23.61 -14.20 1.81
CA GLN A 317 -24.04 -12.89 2.30
C GLN A 317 -23.02 -11.78 2.00
N VAL A 318 -21.71 -12.05 2.19
CA VAL A 318 -20.65 -11.09 1.85
C VAL A 318 -20.60 -10.83 0.35
N ASP A 319 -20.65 -11.88 -0.48
CA ASP A 319 -20.60 -11.70 -1.93
C ASP A 319 -21.81 -10.92 -2.46
N GLN A 320 -23.01 -11.25 -1.99
CA GLN A 320 -24.24 -10.55 -2.40
C GLN A 320 -24.25 -9.08 -1.98
N SER A 321 -23.80 -8.76 -0.77
CA SER A 321 -23.73 -7.36 -0.32
C SER A 321 -22.66 -6.57 -1.07
N PHE A 322 -21.54 -7.19 -1.43
CA PHE A 322 -20.53 -6.58 -2.30
C PHE A 322 -21.05 -6.34 -3.72
N GLN A 323 -21.78 -7.29 -4.32
CA GLN A 323 -22.41 -7.09 -5.63
C GLN A 323 -23.44 -5.95 -5.62
N SER A 324 -24.19 -5.81 -4.52
CA SER A 324 -25.12 -4.70 -4.32
C SER A 324 -24.37 -3.36 -4.25
N LEU A 325 -23.23 -3.33 -3.54
CA LEU A 325 -22.34 -2.17 -3.47
C LEU A 325 -21.77 -1.79 -4.84
N GLN A 326 -21.32 -2.77 -5.64
CA GLN A 326 -20.84 -2.53 -7.01
C GLN A 326 -21.93 -1.94 -7.89
N THR A 327 -23.14 -2.50 -7.82
CA THR A 327 -24.30 -2.03 -8.60
C THR A 327 -24.65 -0.58 -8.23
N ALA A 328 -24.69 -0.28 -6.93
CA ALA A 328 -24.95 1.07 -6.43
C ALA A 328 -23.84 2.08 -6.82
N TYR A 329 -22.57 1.67 -6.81
CA TYR A 329 -21.48 2.53 -7.27
C TYR A 329 -21.60 2.86 -8.76
N ARG A 330 -21.95 1.86 -9.57
CA ARG A 330 -22.09 1.98 -11.03
C ARG A 330 -23.31 2.81 -11.46
N SER A 331 -24.31 2.99 -10.58
CA SER A 331 -25.46 3.84 -10.89
C SER A 331 -25.13 5.34 -10.84
N GLY A 332 -24.03 5.71 -10.16
CA GLY A 332 -23.66 7.11 -9.93
C GLY A 332 -24.52 7.83 -8.88
N ASP A 333 -25.48 7.13 -8.25
CA ASP A 333 -26.36 7.72 -7.24
C ASP A 333 -25.73 7.66 -5.85
N ALA A 334 -25.48 8.84 -5.26
CA ALA A 334 -24.78 8.98 -3.99
C ALA A 334 -25.54 8.34 -2.82
N GLU A 335 -26.87 8.47 -2.79
CA GLU A 335 -27.70 7.94 -1.70
C GLU A 335 -27.76 6.41 -1.74
N THR A 336 -28.03 5.84 -2.92
CA THR A 336 -28.02 4.39 -3.14
C THR A 336 -26.65 3.80 -2.80
N PHE A 337 -25.57 4.47 -3.21
CA PHE A 337 -24.20 4.03 -2.89
C PHE A 337 -23.91 4.09 -1.38
N SER A 338 -24.26 5.18 -0.70
CA SER A 338 -24.09 5.30 0.75
C SER A 338 -24.89 4.25 1.53
N SER A 339 -26.15 3.99 1.14
CA SER A 339 -26.99 2.94 1.73
C SER A 339 -26.38 1.55 1.54
N ALA A 340 -25.96 1.22 0.31
CA ALA A 340 -25.33 -0.06 0.01
C ALA A 340 -24.00 -0.25 0.77
N ALA A 341 -23.21 0.82 0.93
CA ALA A 341 -21.97 0.79 1.70
C ALA A 341 -22.25 0.51 3.19
N GLY A 342 -23.23 1.19 3.78
CA GLY A 342 -23.66 0.94 5.16
C GLY A 342 -24.09 -0.51 5.40
N ASN A 343 -24.91 -1.06 4.49
CA ASN A 343 -25.34 -2.47 4.57
C ASN A 343 -24.15 -3.44 4.41
N PHE A 344 -23.24 -3.17 3.47
CA PHE A 344 -22.04 -3.97 3.28
C PHE A 344 -21.18 -4.00 4.56
N PHE A 345 -20.91 -2.85 5.18
CA PHE A 345 -20.13 -2.80 6.43
C PHE A 345 -20.83 -3.51 7.60
N ALA A 346 -22.15 -3.34 7.74
CA ALA A 346 -22.92 -4.03 8.76
C ALA A 346 -22.82 -5.57 8.62
N ILE A 347 -22.88 -6.08 7.38
CA ILE A 347 -22.73 -7.50 7.08
C ILE A 347 -21.32 -7.99 7.40
N ILE A 348 -20.28 -7.26 6.98
CA ILE A 348 -18.88 -7.61 7.24
C ILE A 348 -18.59 -7.64 8.74
N GLY A 349 -19.04 -6.64 9.49
CA GLY A 349 -18.86 -6.55 10.94
C GLY A 349 -19.52 -7.74 11.65
N ARG A 350 -20.83 -7.93 11.43
CA ARG A 350 -21.61 -9.03 12.03
C ARG A 350 -21.02 -10.41 11.72
N ILE A 351 -20.65 -10.65 10.46
CA ILE A 351 -20.05 -11.93 10.06
C ILE A 351 -18.70 -12.09 10.74
N SER A 352 -17.82 -11.09 10.68
CA SER A 352 -16.49 -11.20 11.27
C SER A 352 -16.56 -11.49 12.76
N GLU A 353 -17.43 -10.81 13.52
CA GLU A 353 -17.66 -11.05 14.95
C GLU A 353 -18.10 -12.48 15.28
N THR A 354 -18.71 -13.19 14.32
CA THR A 354 -19.11 -14.60 14.49
C THR A 354 -17.90 -15.55 14.42
N PHE A 355 -16.82 -15.16 13.75
CA PHE A 355 -15.64 -16.01 13.54
C PHE A 355 -14.44 -15.58 14.38
N SER A 356 -14.17 -14.28 14.49
CA SER A 356 -13.02 -13.75 15.22
C SER A 356 -13.34 -12.37 15.77
N ALA A 357 -12.61 -11.93 16.79
CA ALA A 357 -12.74 -10.57 17.27
C ALA A 357 -12.35 -9.61 16.13
N TYR A 358 -13.34 -8.91 15.57
CA TYR A 358 -13.08 -7.84 14.63
C TYR A 358 -12.25 -6.78 15.37
N PRO A 359 -11.07 -6.38 14.86
CA PRO A 359 -10.20 -5.44 15.53
C PRO A 359 -11.02 -4.21 15.86
N GLY A 360 -11.08 -3.91 17.16
CA GLY A 360 -11.87 -2.80 17.64
C GLY A 360 -11.45 -1.52 16.93
N THR A 361 -12.42 -0.67 16.61
CA THR A 361 -12.22 0.66 16.01
C THR A 361 -11.38 1.61 16.86
N GLN A 362 -10.98 1.19 18.07
CA GLN A 362 -10.23 1.99 19.05
C GLN A 362 -8.87 2.46 18.52
N THR A 363 -8.15 1.64 17.73
CA THR A 363 -6.85 2.06 17.16
C THR A 363 -7.00 2.82 15.85
N THR A 364 -8.09 2.61 15.10
CA THR A 364 -8.35 3.25 13.81
C THR A 364 -8.36 4.78 13.92
N GLY A 365 -9.01 5.32 14.95
CA GLY A 365 -9.06 6.78 15.17
C GLY A 365 -7.68 7.40 15.42
N LEU A 366 -6.83 6.73 16.20
CA LEU A 366 -5.46 7.18 16.47
C LEU A 366 -4.59 7.12 15.20
N GLU A 367 -4.69 6.04 14.41
CA GLU A 367 -3.95 5.93 13.14
C GLU A 367 -4.40 6.98 12.13
N LEU A 368 -5.70 7.25 11.98
CA LEU A 368 -6.21 8.30 11.11
C LEU A 368 -5.72 9.69 11.55
N TRP A 369 -5.76 9.98 12.85
CA TRP A 369 -5.21 11.21 13.40
C TRP A 369 -3.71 11.32 13.08
N TYR A 370 -2.94 10.26 13.33
CA TYR A 370 -1.50 10.23 13.08
C TYR A 370 -1.15 10.51 11.62
N ASN A 371 -1.88 9.86 10.69
CA ASN A 371 -1.71 10.04 9.25
C ASN A 371 -2.06 11.46 8.79
N SER A 372 -3.13 12.05 9.34
CA SER A 372 -3.50 13.43 9.03
C SER A 372 -2.49 14.44 9.60
N ALA A 373 -1.99 14.18 10.82
CA ALA A 373 -1.12 15.10 11.54
C ALA A 373 0.27 15.20 10.91
N ASN A 374 0.74 14.16 10.20
CA ASN A 374 2.07 14.10 9.59
C ASN A 374 3.19 14.55 10.56
N PRO A 375 3.25 14.00 11.79
CA PRO A 375 4.08 14.55 12.87
C PRO A 375 5.58 14.56 12.51
N PHE A 376 6.07 13.54 11.80
CA PHE A 376 7.47 13.52 11.36
C PHE A 376 7.80 14.63 10.38
N ARG A 377 6.95 14.89 9.38
CA ARG A 377 7.19 15.99 8.43
C ARG A 377 7.26 17.33 9.15
N LYS A 378 6.37 17.55 10.12
CA LYS A 378 6.39 18.74 10.98
C LYS A 378 7.67 18.80 11.82
N ALA A 379 8.08 17.69 12.43
CA ALA A 379 9.32 17.60 13.19
C ALA A 379 10.54 17.95 12.34
N TRP A 380 10.65 17.40 11.11
CA TRP A 380 11.72 17.75 10.17
C TRP A 380 11.76 19.23 9.81
N ILE A 381 10.60 19.86 9.59
CA ILE A 381 10.52 21.30 9.33
C ILE A 381 11.01 22.09 10.54
N VAL A 382 10.58 21.73 11.75
CA VAL A 382 11.02 22.38 12.99
C VAL A 382 12.52 22.20 13.20
N SER A 383 13.06 21.00 12.98
CA SER A 383 14.50 20.72 13.06
C SER A 383 15.30 21.51 12.03
N LEU A 384 14.81 21.62 10.80
CA LEU A 384 15.43 22.43 9.76
C LEU A 384 15.45 23.91 10.13
N LEU A 385 14.34 24.45 10.65
CA LEU A 385 14.27 25.84 11.10
C LEU A 385 15.20 26.08 12.30
N ALA A 386 15.27 25.15 13.25
CA ALA A 386 16.22 25.24 14.35
C ALA A 386 17.67 25.27 13.84
N ALA A 387 18.03 24.41 12.89
CA ALA A 387 19.36 24.37 12.29
C ALA A 387 19.72 25.62 11.45
N LEU A 388 18.72 26.40 11.02
CA LEU A 388 18.94 27.67 10.32
C LEU A 388 19.05 28.88 11.27
N LEU A 389 18.47 28.77 12.47
CA LEU A 389 18.45 29.85 13.47
C LEU A 389 19.61 29.77 14.48
N PHE A 390 20.19 28.59 14.68
CA PHE A 390 21.30 28.32 15.61
C PHE A 390 22.50 27.77 14.83
#